data_AF-A0A9D5FLS8-F1
#
_entry.id   AF-A0A9D5FLS8-F1
#
_cell.length_a   1.000
_cell.length_b   1.000
_cell.length_c   1.000
_cell.angle_alpha   90.00
_cell.angle_beta   90.00
_cell.angle_gamma   90.00
#
_symmetry.space_group_name_H-M   'P 1'
#
loop_
_entity.id
_entity.type
_entity.pdbx_description
1 polymer ?
#
loop_
_entity_poly.entity_id
_entity_poly.type
_entity_poly.pdbx_seq_one_letter_code
_entity_poly.pdbx_strand_id
1 'polypeptide(L)'
;MAFAHPNPSYPIHILIIPKRRIANWLALPVDDPTLYSEYIVMTQGMIRDFCLEETGYRLITNGGKYQIFPHLHIHLVAGDEYVATG
;
A
#
# COMPACT_ATOMS: atom_id res chain seq x y z
N MET A 1 -4.88 8.75 1.88
CA MET A 1 -4.96 8.44 3.32
C MET A 1 -4.06 7.24 3.62
N ALA A 2 -3.52 7.14 4.83
CA ALA A 2 -2.72 5.99 5.26
C ALA A 2 -3.22 5.50 6.62
N PHE A 3 -3.28 4.18 6.81
CA PHE A 3 -3.79 3.55 8.03
C PHE A 3 -2.94 2.33 8.40
N ALA A 4 -2.76 2.06 9.69
CA ALA A 4 -2.19 0.78 10.11
C ALA A 4 -3.12 -0.38 9.69
N HIS A 5 -2.54 -1.48 9.20
CA HIS A 5 -3.32 -2.67 8.87
C HIS A 5 -3.90 -3.27 10.17
N PRO A 6 -5.21 -3.58 10.23
CA PRO A 6 -5.86 -4.04 11.47
C PRO A 6 -5.40 -5.44 11.90
N ASN A 7 -4.92 -6.25 10.95
CA ASN A 7 -4.33 -7.56 11.20
C ASN A 7 -2.97 -7.66 10.47
N PRO A 8 -1.90 -7.07 11.01
CA PRO A 8 -0.65 -6.90 10.27
C PRO A 8 0.10 -8.23 10.12
N SER A 9 0.47 -8.60 8.89
CA SER A 9 1.41 -9.71 8.62
C SER A 9 2.89 -9.34 8.77
N TYR A 10 3.20 -8.07 9.03
CA TYR A 10 4.56 -7.51 9.09
C TYR A 10 4.65 -6.53 10.26
N PRO A 11 5.83 -6.32 10.87
CA PRO A 11 6.05 -5.31 11.91
C PRO A 11 5.57 -3.92 11.52
N ILE A 12 5.91 -3.48 10.30
CA ILE A 12 5.28 -2.33 9.66
C ILE A 12 4.37 -2.87 8.58
N HIS A 13 3.08 -2.58 8.69
CA HIS A 13 2.09 -2.91 7.67
C HIS A 13 1.05 -1.79 7.60
N ILE A 14 1.17 -0.95 6.57
CA ILE A 14 0.35 0.25 6.38
C ILE A 14 -0.44 0.12 5.08
N LEU A 15 -1.72 0.45 5.13
CA LEU A 15 -2.60 0.58 3.98
C LEU A 15 -2.61 2.02 3.49
N ILE A 16 -2.14 2.25 2.27
CA ILE A 16 -2.16 3.54 1.59
C ILE A 16 -3.30 3.54 0.57
N ILE A 17 -4.29 4.41 0.78
CA ILE A 17 -5.57 4.43 0.05
C ILE A 17 -5.74 5.82 -0.60
N PRO A 18 -6.08 5.92 -1.89
CA PRO A 18 -6.29 7.20 -2.54
C PRO A 18 -7.58 7.83 -2.01
N LYS A 19 -7.65 9.16 -2.02
CA LYS A 19 -8.90 9.86 -1.61
C LYS A 19 -10.03 9.58 -2.61
N ARG A 20 -9.69 9.48 -3.90
CA ARG A 20 -10.62 9.10 -4.96
C ARG A 20 -10.99 7.63 -4.82
N ARG A 21 -12.28 7.31 -4.90
CA ARG A 21 -12.76 5.93 -4.88
C ARG A 21 -12.41 5.25 -6.20
N ILE A 22 -11.46 4.32 -6.15
CA ILE A 22 -10.99 3.52 -7.28
C ILE A 22 -11.07 2.07 -6.85
N ALA A 23 -11.76 1.24 -7.62
CA ALA A 23 -12.12 -0.10 -7.17
C ALA A 23 -10.90 -1.03 -7.04
N ASN A 24 -9.99 -1.01 -8.02
CA ASN A 24 -8.84 -1.90 -8.11
C ASN A 24 -7.78 -1.33 -9.06
N TRP A 25 -6.67 -2.04 -9.25
CA TRP A 25 -5.55 -1.59 -10.09
C TRP A 25 -5.95 -1.34 -11.55
N LEU A 26 -6.82 -2.19 -12.12
CA LEU A 26 -7.27 -2.07 -13.51
C LEU A 26 -8.30 -0.94 -13.71
N ALA A 27 -8.85 -0.39 -12.63
CA ALA A 27 -9.74 0.77 -12.67
C ALA A 27 -8.99 2.11 -12.63
N LEU A 28 -7.65 2.09 -12.62
CA LEU A 28 -6.84 3.30 -12.70
C LEU A 28 -6.96 3.92 -14.11
N PRO A 29 -7.40 5.19 -14.22
CA PRO A 29 -7.50 5.88 -15.51
C PRO A 29 -6.10 6.20 -16.07
N VAL A 30 -5.81 5.70 -17.27
CA VAL A 30 -4.52 5.90 -17.97
C VAL A 30 -4.25 7.34 -18.37
N ASP A 31 -5.29 8.15 -18.45
CA ASP A 31 -5.30 9.55 -18.86
C ASP A 31 -5.24 10.54 -17.68
N ASP A 32 -5.02 10.06 -16.45
CA ASP A 32 -4.93 10.89 -15.24
C ASP A 32 -3.53 10.80 -14.59
N PRO A 33 -2.53 11.53 -15.12
CA PRO A 33 -1.18 11.55 -14.56
C PRO A 33 -1.10 12.11 -13.14
N THR A 34 -2.08 12.94 -12.73
CA THR A 34 -2.12 13.54 -11.40
C THR A 34 -2.35 12.48 -10.34
N LEU A 35 -3.26 11.54 -10.59
CA LEU A 35 -3.51 10.44 -9.66
C LEU A 35 -2.26 9.57 -9.44
N TYR A 36 -1.49 9.32 -10.50
CA TYR A 36 -0.26 8.55 -10.41
C TYR A 36 0.81 9.28 -9.60
N SER A 37 0.96 10.60 -9.80
CA SER A 37 1.92 11.40 -9.03
C SER A 37 1.52 11.50 -7.56
N GLU A 38 0.22 11.62 -7.24
CA GLU A 38 -0.28 11.56 -5.86
C GLU A 38 0.10 10.25 -5.18
N TYR A 39 -0.06 9.12 -5.87
CA TYR A 39 0.33 7.81 -5.36
C TYR A 39 1.82 7.72 -5.03
N ILE A 40 2.68 8.19 -5.94
CA ILE A 40 4.13 8.20 -5.76
C ILE A 40 4.52 9.09 -4.58
N VAL A 41 3.99 10.31 -4.52
CA VAL A 41 4.29 11.26 -3.43
C VAL A 41 3.85 10.69 -2.08
N MET A 42 2.66 10.09 -2.03
CA MET A 42 2.16 9.45 -0.82
C MET A 42 3.02 8.29 -0.36
N THR A 43 3.41 7.37 -1.24
CA THR A 43 4.23 6.21 -0.84
C THR A 43 5.62 6.66 -0.41
N GLN A 44 6.26 7.59 -1.14
CA GLN A 44 7.55 8.17 -0.76
C GLN A 44 7.49 8.89 0.59
N GLY A 45 6.42 9.67 0.84
CA GLY A 45 6.19 10.30 2.13
C GLY A 45 6.13 9.28 3.25
N MET A 46 5.33 8.22 3.07
CA MET A 46 5.22 7.18 4.12
C MET A 46 6.52 6.41 4.36
N ILE A 47 7.32 6.17 3.32
CA ILE A 47 8.62 5.51 3.47
C ILE A 47 9.55 6.35 4.36
N ARG A 48 9.59 7.67 4.13
CA ARG A 48 10.40 8.62 4.92
C ARG A 48 9.89 8.77 6.34
N ASP A 49 8.57 8.88 6.51
CA ASP A 49 7.94 9.05 7.83
C ASP A 49 8.21 7.86 8.76
N PHE A 50 8.42 6.67 8.19
CA PHE A 50 8.75 5.44 8.92
C PHE A 50 10.25 5.09 8.87
N CYS A 51 11.10 5.99 8.35
CA CYS A 51 12.56 5.83 8.26
C CYS A 51 13.00 4.52 7.58
N LEU A 52 12.30 4.11 6.51
CA LEU A 52 12.47 2.81 5.87
C LEU A 52 13.53 2.79 4.74
N GLU A 53 14.18 3.92 4.46
CA GLU A 53 15.12 4.06 3.34
C GLU A 53 16.31 3.11 3.45
N GLU A 54 16.83 2.93 4.67
CA GLU A 54 18.00 2.08 4.95
C GLU A 54 17.61 0.65 5.36
N THR A 55 16.47 0.48 6.04
CA THR A 55 16.01 -0.84 6.51
C THR A 55 15.28 -1.64 5.44
N GLY A 56 14.84 -0.98 4.37
CA GLY A 56 14.09 -1.59 3.29
C GLY A 56 12.58 -1.66 3.53
N TYR A 57 11.84 -1.77 2.44
CA TYR A 57 10.38 -1.84 2.41
C TYR A 57 9.89 -2.58 1.16
N ARG A 58 8.62 -3.01 1.15
CA ARG A 58 7.90 -3.47 -0.04
C ARG A 58 6.61 -2.68 -0.19
N LEU A 59 6.30 -2.30 -1.42
CA LEU A 59 4.98 -1.78 -1.81
C LEU A 59 4.25 -2.87 -2.57
N ILE A 60 3.12 -3.33 -2.05
CA ILE A 60 2.35 -4.45 -2.61
C ILE A 60 0.95 -3.96 -2.96
N THR A 61 0.51 -4.21 -4.19
CA THR A 61 -0.88 -4.00 -4.63
C THR A 61 -1.46 -5.34 -5.03
N ASN A 62 -2.63 -5.68 -4.49
CA ASN A 62 -3.32 -6.92 -4.82
C ASN A 62 -4.34 -6.69 -5.94
N GLY A 63 -4.66 -7.75 -6.70
CA GLY A 63 -5.62 -7.69 -7.80
C GLY A 63 -6.43 -8.99 -7.92
N GLY A 64 -7.61 -8.88 -8.54
CA GLY A 64 -8.51 -10.02 -8.75
C GLY A 64 -8.89 -10.70 -7.44
N LYS A 65 -8.84 -12.03 -7.41
CA LYS A 65 -9.18 -12.83 -6.21
C LYS A 65 -8.30 -12.57 -4.99
N TYR A 66 -7.14 -11.93 -5.16
CA TYR A 66 -6.24 -11.58 -4.06
C TYR A 66 -6.58 -10.23 -3.42
N GLN A 67 -7.42 -9.42 -4.07
CA GLN A 67 -7.88 -8.16 -3.52
C GLN A 67 -9.17 -8.36 -2.73
N ILE A 68 -9.05 -8.50 -1.41
CA ILE A 68 -10.19 -8.81 -0.53
C ILE A 68 -11.08 -7.59 -0.29
N PHE A 69 -10.50 -6.39 -0.25
CA PHE A 69 -11.23 -5.13 -0.05
C PHE A 69 -11.46 -4.42 -1.39
N PRO A 70 -12.72 -4.05 -1.76
CA PRO A 70 -13.07 -3.52 -3.09
C PRO A 70 -12.73 -2.03 -3.26
N HIS A 71 -11.54 -1.64 -2.82
CA HIS A 71 -10.96 -0.32 -3.06
C HIS A 71 -9.45 -0.49 -3.24
N LEU A 72 -8.88 0.17 -4.24
CA LEU A 72 -7.45 0.21 -4.48
C LEU A 72 -6.71 0.68 -3.23
N HIS A 73 -5.72 -0.10 -2.82
CA HIS A 73 -4.82 0.21 -1.73
C HIS A 73 -3.44 -0.40 -1.99
N ILE A 74 -2.42 0.23 -1.45
CA ILE A 74 -1.05 -0.31 -1.41
C ILE A 74 -0.76 -0.72 0.02
N HIS A 75 -0.25 -1.94 0.20
CA HIS A 75 0.40 -2.35 1.43
C HIS A 75 1.84 -1.85 1.40
N LEU A 76 2.19 -0.91 2.26
CA LEU A 76 3.58 -0.60 2.60
C LEU A 76 3.97 -1.50 3.77
N VAL A 77 4.90 -2.42 3.53
CA VAL A 77 5.36 -3.38 4.53
C VAL A 77 6.87 -3.32 4.72
N ALA A 78 7.33 -3.52 5.95
CA ALA A 78 8.76 -3.63 6.27
C ALA A 78 9.00 -4.60 7.45
N GLY A 79 10.22 -5.14 7.48
CA GLY A 79 10.59 -6.27 8.34
C GLY A 79 10.19 -7.62 7.77
N ASP A 80 10.48 -8.67 8.54
CA ASP A 80 10.16 -10.05 8.16
C ASP A 80 8.67 -10.32 8.30
N GLU A 81 8.15 -11.19 7.43
CA GLU A 81 6.78 -11.67 7.54
C GLU A 81 6.62 -12.48 8.82
N TYR A 82 5.53 -12.25 9.56
CA TYR A 82 5.20 -13.12 10.68
C TYR A 82 4.97 -14.53 10.14
N VAL A 83 5.84 -15.44 10.56
CA VAL A 83 5.68 -16.86 10.24
C VAL A 83 4.39 -17.32 10.90
N ALA A 84 3.44 -17.78 10.11
CA ALA A 84 2.28 -18.47 10.64
C ALA A 84 2.80 -19.70 11.41
N THR A 85 2.76 -19.63 12.74
CA THR A 85 2.94 -20.82 13.56
C THR A 85 1.75 -21.72 13.26
N GLY A 86 1.99 -22.76 12.46
CA GLY A 86 1.00 -23.78 12.13
C GLY A 86 0.53 -24.55 13.36
#